data_AF-A0A538HWE4-F1
#
_entry.id   AF-A0A538HWE4-F1
#
_cell.length_a   1.000
_cell.length_b   1.000
_cell.length_c   1.000
_cell.angle_alpha   90.00
_cell.angle_beta   90.00
_cell.angle_gamma   90.00
#
_symmetry.space_group_name_H-M   'P 1'
#
loop_
_entity.id
_entity.type
_entity.pdbx_description
1 polymer ?
#
loop_
_entity_poly.entity_id
_entity_poly.type
_entity_poly.pdbx_seq_one_letter_code
_entity_poly.pdbx_strand_id
1 'polypeptide(L)'
;MLLCASSPSTDPLELAVELTRDRGRIVVVGETRIDIDRAPMYEKELELRMSRSYGPGRYDREYEERGRDLPPGYVRWTEQRNMEAFLDLAASGRVSPAELTTHRFPVDDAAKAYDVLTGHGGARSFGILLEYPASLAHRPHTVRLAARPVVRETGVGLVGAGAFARSTLLPSLMAAGASLVAVTSETGLTAADVASRFGFARVADSVADVLDDDTIGAVVIATRHSSHAALAAAALRAGKATFVEKPLALDRSELAEIEAALSHDSVLMVGFNRRFAPHVTRLRDVFDGVGDLVLTMRVNAGPLADDHWLHDPQEGGGRLLGEGCHFVDLLATLAGGFAVHAHASAVPQRGRPLECSDSFSGQIRFPHAVADLVYSGSGDTGLPKERLEVLGGGISAVLDDFCRLDVYRGGRRKTWRSRRDKGHRATIARFLAAVRAEVEAPRAETYLASTELTFALADSLRTGEVVELSG
;
A
#
# COMPACT_ATOMS: atom_id res chain seq x y z
N MET A 1 -15.35 0.00 41.27
CA MET A 1 -16.56 0.29 40.50
C MET A 1 -16.27 0.08 39.02
N LEU A 2 -17.19 -0.51 38.25
CA LEU A 2 -17.14 -0.53 36.79
C LEU A 2 -18.11 0.53 36.28
N LEU A 3 -17.65 1.41 35.40
CA LEU A 3 -18.46 2.44 34.76
C LEU A 3 -18.78 2.01 33.33
N CYS A 4 -19.94 1.37 33.17
CA CYS A 4 -20.43 0.82 31.90
C CYS A 4 -21.55 1.70 31.31
N ALA A 5 -21.32 3.02 31.25
CA ALA A 5 -22.26 3.99 30.73
C ALA A 5 -21.78 4.55 29.38
N SER A 6 -22.72 4.93 28.51
CA SER A 6 -22.46 5.75 27.32
C SER A 6 -23.17 7.09 27.50
N SER A 7 -22.41 8.17 27.60
CA SER A 7 -22.94 9.52 27.78
C SER A 7 -21.96 10.60 27.31
N PRO A 8 -22.43 11.65 26.61
CA PRO A 8 -21.60 12.82 26.34
C PRO A 8 -21.33 13.68 27.59
N SER A 9 -22.02 13.44 28.72
CA SER A 9 -21.82 14.14 30.00
C SER A 9 -20.83 13.43 30.92
N THR A 10 -20.29 14.19 31.88
CA THR A 10 -19.40 13.69 32.93
C THR A 10 -20.17 13.12 34.13
N ASP A 11 -21.47 13.39 34.27
CA ASP A 11 -22.29 12.98 35.42
C ASP A 11 -22.13 11.50 35.82
N PRO A 12 -22.02 10.52 34.89
CA PRO A 12 -21.79 9.13 35.27
C PRO A 12 -20.47 8.92 36.02
N LEU A 13 -19.43 9.68 35.69
CA LEU A 13 -18.14 9.65 36.39
C LEU A 13 -18.20 10.40 37.73
N GLU A 14 -18.89 11.53 37.81
CA GLU A 14 -19.07 12.25 39.08
C GLU A 14 -19.80 11.38 40.10
N LEU A 15 -20.90 10.75 39.67
CA LEU A 15 -21.62 9.78 40.48
C LEU A 15 -20.72 8.58 40.84
N ALA A 16 -19.86 8.13 39.92
CA ALA A 16 -18.91 7.07 40.20
C ALA A 16 -17.96 7.43 41.35
N VAL A 17 -17.46 8.66 41.35
CA VAL A 17 -16.55 9.20 42.37
C VAL A 17 -17.25 9.32 43.72
N GLU A 18 -18.50 9.78 43.73
CA GLU A 18 -19.31 9.88 44.94
C GLU A 18 -19.58 8.50 45.56
N LEU A 19 -19.99 7.52 44.75
CA LEU A 19 -20.36 6.19 45.21
C LEU A 19 -19.15 5.29 45.53
N THR A 20 -17.98 5.59 44.97
CA THR A 20 -16.78 4.78 45.22
C THR A 20 -16.25 5.06 46.63
N ARG A 21 -15.98 3.97 47.36
CA ARG A 21 -15.39 4.00 48.70
C ARG A 21 -13.96 4.56 48.69
N ASP A 22 -13.50 4.99 49.86
CA ASP A 22 -12.10 5.36 50.10
C ASP A 22 -11.11 4.31 49.58
N ARG A 23 -10.06 4.77 48.89
CA ARG A 23 -9.05 4.00 48.17
C ARG A 23 -9.60 3.03 47.12
N GLY A 24 -10.76 3.37 46.55
CA GLY A 24 -11.43 2.58 45.54
C GLY A 24 -10.90 2.82 44.13
N ARG A 25 -11.10 1.83 43.25
CA ARG A 25 -10.80 1.93 41.81
C ARG A 25 -12.08 2.09 40.99
N ILE A 26 -12.11 3.05 40.08
CA ILE A 26 -13.13 3.22 39.05
C ILE A 26 -12.52 2.74 37.73
N VAL A 27 -13.14 1.76 37.09
CA VAL A 27 -12.73 1.27 35.76
C VAL A 27 -13.77 1.70 34.74
N VAL A 28 -13.37 2.56 33.80
CA VAL A 28 -14.23 3.03 32.72
C VAL A 28 -14.20 2.01 31.59
N VAL A 29 -15.38 1.47 31.26
CA VAL A 29 -15.57 0.47 30.21
C VAL A 29 -16.40 1.05 29.05
N GLY A 30 -17.36 1.93 29.35
CA GLY A 30 -18.21 2.58 28.35
C GLY A 30 -17.66 3.91 27.83
N GLU A 31 -18.38 4.49 26.87
CA GLU A 31 -18.07 5.77 26.25
C GLU A 31 -18.69 6.93 27.03
N THR A 32 -18.03 7.37 28.11
CA THR A 32 -18.46 8.54 28.89
C THR A 32 -17.43 9.66 28.81
N ARG A 33 -17.87 10.92 28.85
CA ARG A 33 -16.95 12.06 28.95
C ARG A 33 -16.17 12.01 30.28
N ILE A 34 -14.86 12.23 30.20
CA ILE A 34 -13.95 12.11 31.34
C ILE A 34 -13.41 13.49 31.69
N ASP A 35 -14.11 14.17 32.58
CA ASP A 35 -13.68 15.44 33.20
C ASP A 35 -13.48 15.16 34.69
N ILE A 36 -12.27 15.32 35.21
CA ILE A 36 -11.91 14.81 36.55
C ILE A 36 -11.83 15.97 37.53
N ASP A 37 -12.72 16.01 38.51
CA ASP A 37 -12.55 16.85 39.68
C ASP A 37 -11.50 16.24 40.62
N ARG A 38 -10.43 16.98 40.85
CA ARG A 38 -9.29 16.56 41.67
C ARG A 38 -9.66 16.42 43.15
N ALA A 39 -10.52 17.28 43.69
CA ALA A 39 -10.77 17.32 45.14
C ALA A 39 -11.33 15.98 45.69
N PRO A 40 -12.44 15.45 45.16
CA PRO A 40 -13.01 14.20 45.68
C PRO A 40 -12.16 12.97 45.32
N MET A 41 -11.46 12.99 44.19
CA MET A 41 -10.49 11.94 43.83
C MET A 41 -9.32 11.88 44.82
N TYR A 42 -8.83 13.05 45.25
CA TYR A 42 -7.71 13.16 46.19
C TYR A 42 -8.13 12.82 47.61
N GLU A 43 -9.27 13.33 48.07
CA GLU A 43 -9.79 13.08 49.42
C GLU A 43 -9.97 11.58 49.71
N LYS A 44 -10.49 10.85 48.73
CA LYS A 44 -10.74 9.42 48.81
C LYS A 44 -9.59 8.55 48.25
N GLU A 45 -8.46 9.14 47.86
CA GLU A 45 -7.34 8.43 47.20
C GLU A 45 -7.78 7.46 46.07
N LEU A 46 -8.67 7.91 45.18
CA LEU A 46 -9.26 7.06 44.15
C LEU A 46 -8.33 6.80 42.96
N GLU A 47 -8.41 5.60 42.39
CA GLU A 47 -7.74 5.24 41.13
C GLU A 47 -8.75 5.22 39.98
N LEU A 48 -8.48 5.94 38.89
CA LEU A 48 -9.24 5.85 37.64
C LEU A 48 -8.46 5.04 36.61
N ARG A 49 -9.09 4.02 36.02
CA ARG A 49 -8.48 3.16 35.02
C ARG A 49 -9.35 3.04 33.77
N MET A 50 -8.74 3.17 32.59
CA MET A 50 -9.42 2.93 31.31
C MET A 50 -9.31 1.46 30.93
N SER A 51 -10.44 0.83 30.61
CA SER A 51 -10.47 -0.48 29.98
C SER A 51 -10.39 -0.32 28.47
N ARG A 52 -9.52 -1.10 27.81
CA ARG A 52 -9.60 -1.27 26.36
C ARG A 52 -10.85 -2.09 26.03
N SER A 53 -11.59 -1.69 24.99
CA SER A 53 -12.94 -2.17 24.66
C SER A 53 -13.12 -3.69 24.80
N TYR A 54 -12.39 -4.47 24.01
CA TYR A 54 -12.43 -5.94 24.04
C TYR A 54 -11.13 -6.55 24.60
N GLY A 55 -10.40 -5.77 25.39
CA GLY A 55 -9.23 -6.25 26.13
C GLY A 55 -7.89 -5.76 25.58
N PRO A 56 -6.79 -6.28 26.13
CA PRO A 56 -5.46 -5.72 25.94
C PRO A 56 -4.93 -5.82 24.50
N GLY A 57 -5.41 -6.77 23.70
CA GLY A 57 -5.08 -6.87 22.28
C GLY A 57 -5.70 -5.79 21.40
N ARG A 58 -6.58 -4.93 21.93
CA ARG A 58 -7.10 -3.79 21.16
C ARG A 58 -5.95 -2.87 20.73
N TYR A 59 -5.92 -2.52 19.45
CA TYR A 59 -4.84 -1.75 18.78
C TYR A 59 -3.52 -2.49 18.59
N ASP A 60 -3.50 -3.82 18.77
CA ASP A 60 -2.36 -4.67 18.45
C ASP A 60 -2.66 -5.44 17.17
N ARG A 61 -1.98 -5.11 16.06
CA ARG A 61 -2.19 -5.76 14.75
C ARG A 61 -1.90 -7.26 14.78
N GLU A 62 -0.94 -7.70 15.59
CA GLU A 62 -0.64 -9.14 15.72
C GLU A 62 -1.85 -9.90 16.25
N TYR A 63 -2.56 -9.28 17.19
CA TYR A 63 -3.76 -9.85 17.78
C TYR A 63 -4.99 -9.67 16.88
N GLU A 64 -5.26 -8.46 16.39
CA GLU A 64 -6.50 -8.11 15.69
C GLU A 64 -6.53 -8.59 14.23
N GLU A 65 -5.43 -8.39 13.50
CA GLU A 65 -5.37 -8.66 12.06
C GLU A 65 -4.78 -10.04 11.78
N ARG A 66 -3.78 -10.45 12.57
CA ARG A 66 -3.07 -11.73 12.37
C ARG A 66 -3.61 -12.88 13.22
N GLY A 67 -4.58 -12.61 14.10
CA GLY A 67 -5.20 -13.63 14.95
C GLY A 67 -4.23 -14.33 15.91
N ARG A 68 -3.12 -13.68 16.29
CA ARG A 68 -2.14 -14.24 17.22
C ARG A 68 -2.57 -13.94 18.64
N ASP A 69 -3.09 -14.98 19.28
CA ASP A 69 -3.69 -14.85 20.59
C ASP A 69 -2.65 -14.59 21.70
N LEU A 70 -3.07 -13.88 22.75
CA LEU A 70 -2.18 -13.58 23.89
C LEU A 70 -1.96 -14.84 24.74
N PRO A 71 -0.76 -15.02 25.32
CA PRO A 71 -0.48 -16.19 26.16
C PRO A 71 -1.51 -16.36 27.28
N PRO A 72 -1.98 -17.59 27.58
CA PRO A 72 -3.00 -17.82 28.61
C PRO A 72 -2.65 -17.29 30.00
N GLY A 73 -1.35 -17.24 30.33
CA GLY A 73 -0.86 -16.67 31.59
C GLY A 73 -0.96 -15.14 31.67
N TYR A 74 -1.09 -14.46 30.54
CA TYR A 74 -1.29 -13.00 30.47
C TYR A 74 -2.77 -12.64 30.41
N VAL A 75 -3.50 -13.25 29.46
CA VAL A 75 -4.94 -13.09 29.31
C VAL A 75 -5.56 -14.45 29.12
N ARG A 76 -6.37 -14.87 30.09
CA ARG A 76 -7.03 -16.17 30.05
C ARG A 76 -8.17 -16.20 29.03
N TRP A 77 -8.98 -15.14 28.99
CA TRP A 77 -10.13 -14.98 28.10
C TRP A 77 -9.90 -13.84 27.13
N THR A 78 -9.44 -14.21 25.94
CA THR A 78 -9.22 -13.31 24.81
C THR A 78 -10.50 -13.24 23.98
N GLU A 79 -10.64 -12.24 23.14
CA GLU A 79 -11.80 -12.06 22.25
C GLU A 79 -12.02 -13.30 21.38
N GLN A 80 -10.95 -13.87 20.82
CA GLN A 80 -11.01 -15.11 20.06
C GLN A 80 -11.60 -16.25 20.90
N ARG A 81 -11.07 -16.50 22.11
CA ARG A 81 -11.59 -17.56 23.00
C ARG A 81 -13.01 -17.29 23.47
N ASN A 82 -13.38 -16.03 23.70
CA ASN A 82 -14.75 -15.64 24.02
C ASN A 82 -15.68 -15.97 22.86
N MET A 83 -15.26 -15.70 21.62
CA MET A 83 -16.01 -16.06 20.42
C MET A 83 -16.12 -17.58 20.26
N GLU A 84 -15.02 -18.32 20.40
CA GLU A 84 -15.00 -19.79 20.38
C GLU A 84 -15.97 -20.37 21.43
N ALA A 85 -15.92 -19.89 22.68
CA ALA A 85 -16.84 -20.33 23.72
C ALA A 85 -18.30 -19.97 23.44
N PHE A 86 -18.57 -18.79 22.86
CA PHE A 86 -19.92 -18.44 22.43
C PHE A 86 -20.41 -19.38 21.32
N LEU A 87 -19.57 -19.70 20.34
CA LEU A 87 -19.88 -20.65 19.28
C LEU A 87 -20.13 -22.05 19.84
N ASP A 88 -19.35 -22.51 20.83
CA ASP A 88 -19.58 -23.79 21.52
C ASP A 88 -20.91 -23.81 22.29
N LEU A 89 -21.27 -22.70 22.94
CA LEU A 89 -22.55 -22.56 23.62
C LEU A 89 -23.72 -22.59 22.63
N ALA A 90 -23.56 -21.93 21.47
CA ALA A 90 -24.55 -21.95 20.40
C ALA A 90 -24.69 -23.34 19.78
N ALA A 91 -23.57 -24.00 19.46
CA ALA A 91 -23.53 -25.35 18.89
C ALA A 91 -24.13 -26.40 19.84
N SER A 92 -23.92 -26.23 21.16
CA SER A 92 -24.52 -27.09 22.18
C SER A 92 -25.97 -26.73 22.55
N GLY A 93 -26.55 -25.71 21.92
CA GLY A 93 -27.93 -25.27 22.17
C GLY A 93 -28.15 -24.59 23.53
N ARG A 94 -27.08 -24.26 24.26
CA ARG A 94 -27.14 -23.54 25.54
C ARG A 94 -27.37 -22.04 25.38
N VAL A 95 -27.04 -21.52 24.20
CA VAL A 95 -27.40 -20.17 23.74
C VAL A 95 -28.12 -20.32 22.41
N SER A 96 -29.25 -19.65 22.24
CA SER A 96 -30.02 -19.67 20.98
C SER A 96 -29.99 -18.28 20.33
N PRO A 97 -29.20 -18.07 19.27
CA PRO A 97 -29.21 -16.82 18.50
C PRO A 97 -30.59 -16.49 17.89
N ALA A 98 -31.46 -17.49 17.74
CA ALA A 98 -32.83 -17.30 17.25
C ALA A 98 -33.64 -16.37 18.18
N GLU A 99 -33.39 -16.40 19.49
CA GLU A 99 -34.07 -15.53 20.46
C GLU A 99 -33.63 -14.05 20.34
N LEU A 100 -32.44 -13.80 19.81
CA LEU A 100 -31.94 -12.45 19.52
C LEU A 100 -32.41 -11.93 18.16
N THR A 101 -32.87 -12.81 17.27
CA THR A 101 -33.31 -12.44 15.92
C THR A 101 -34.75 -11.94 15.94
N THR A 102 -34.92 -10.63 16.15
CA THR A 102 -36.23 -9.97 16.18
C THR A 102 -36.85 -9.75 14.81
N HIS A 103 -36.03 -9.55 13.77
CA HIS A 103 -36.49 -9.25 12.43
C HIS A 103 -35.69 -10.05 11.41
N ARG A 104 -36.35 -10.42 10.31
CA ARG A 104 -35.74 -11.07 9.16
C ARG A 104 -36.14 -10.29 7.92
N PHE A 105 -35.15 -9.93 7.12
CA PHE A 105 -35.36 -9.27 5.83
C PHE A 105 -34.61 -10.06 4.75
N PRO A 106 -35.19 -10.28 3.58
CA PRO A 106 -34.42 -10.64 2.40
C PRO A 106 -33.30 -9.61 2.20
N VAL A 107 -32.11 -10.03 1.77
CA VAL A 107 -30.98 -9.10 1.56
C VAL A 107 -31.31 -7.96 0.59
N ASP A 108 -32.17 -8.20 -0.41
CA ASP A 108 -32.64 -7.18 -1.37
C ASP A 108 -33.44 -6.05 -0.69
N ASP A 109 -33.96 -6.31 0.51
CA ASP A 109 -34.70 -5.36 1.35
C ASP A 109 -33.83 -4.77 2.47
N ALA A 110 -32.48 -4.88 2.38
CA ALA A 110 -31.57 -4.41 3.43
C ALA A 110 -31.77 -2.94 3.81
N ALA A 111 -32.18 -2.07 2.88
CA ALA A 111 -32.50 -0.67 3.20
C ALA A 111 -33.59 -0.55 4.29
N LYS A 112 -34.63 -1.39 4.23
CA LYS A 112 -35.70 -1.42 5.24
C LYS A 112 -35.19 -1.93 6.59
N ALA A 113 -34.24 -2.87 6.58
CA ALA A 113 -33.58 -3.33 7.80
C ALA A 113 -32.81 -2.19 8.50
N TYR A 114 -32.14 -1.32 7.73
CA TYR A 114 -31.47 -0.13 8.26
C TYR A 114 -32.45 0.91 8.81
N ASP A 115 -33.60 1.11 8.18
CA ASP A 115 -34.65 2.00 8.70
C ASP A 115 -35.12 1.54 10.09
N VAL A 116 -35.36 0.24 10.27
CA VAL A 116 -35.72 -0.36 11.57
C VAL A 116 -34.59 -0.19 12.58
N LEU A 117 -33.33 -0.47 12.19
CA LEU A 117 -32.18 -0.35 13.09
C LEU A 117 -31.96 1.07 13.60
N THR A 118 -32.18 2.06 12.75
CA THR A 118 -32.03 3.49 13.08
C THR A 118 -33.25 4.08 13.79
N GLY A 119 -34.30 3.29 14.03
CA GLY A 119 -35.50 3.72 14.73
C GLY A 119 -36.49 4.50 13.85
N HIS A 120 -36.26 4.60 12.55
CA HIS A 120 -37.22 5.13 11.58
C HIS A 120 -38.38 4.14 11.44
N GLY A 121 -39.38 4.26 12.33
CA GLY A 121 -40.54 3.36 12.39
C GLY A 121 -40.98 2.94 13.80
N GLY A 122 -40.24 3.30 14.86
CA GLY A 122 -40.67 3.11 16.25
C GLY A 122 -40.58 1.68 16.81
N ALA A 123 -40.16 0.69 16.01
CA ALA A 123 -39.94 -0.68 16.47
C ALA A 123 -38.54 -0.83 17.08
N ARG A 124 -38.44 -1.42 18.28
CA ARG A 124 -37.14 -1.82 18.86
C ARG A 124 -36.66 -3.11 18.20
N SER A 125 -35.44 -3.13 17.69
CA SER A 125 -34.76 -4.34 17.22
C SER A 125 -33.66 -4.76 18.20
N PHE A 126 -33.63 -6.04 18.59
CA PHE A 126 -32.50 -6.62 19.32
C PHE A 126 -31.49 -7.32 18.39
N GLY A 127 -31.97 -7.79 17.23
CA GLY A 127 -31.15 -8.39 16.19
C GLY A 127 -31.93 -8.50 14.89
N ILE A 128 -31.25 -8.21 13.78
CA ILE A 128 -31.81 -8.27 12.43
C ILE A 128 -30.99 -9.26 11.63
N LEU A 129 -31.66 -10.26 11.05
CA LEU A 129 -31.03 -11.22 10.17
C LEU A 129 -31.34 -10.86 8.71
N LEU A 130 -30.30 -10.70 7.91
CA LEU A 130 -30.42 -10.61 6.46
C LEU A 130 -30.41 -12.02 5.88
N GLU A 131 -31.51 -12.40 5.23
CA GLU A 131 -31.69 -13.69 4.60
C GLU A 131 -31.18 -13.63 3.16
N TYR A 132 -30.18 -14.46 2.89
CA TYR A 132 -29.69 -14.70 1.56
C TYR A 132 -30.42 -15.91 0.98
N PRO A 133 -30.74 -15.93 -0.32
CA PRO A 133 -31.36 -17.09 -0.96
C PRO A 133 -30.49 -18.35 -0.78
N ALA A 134 -31.14 -19.50 -0.52
CA ALA A 134 -30.49 -20.77 -0.18
C ALA A 134 -29.50 -21.28 -1.26
N SER A 135 -29.67 -20.85 -2.50
CA SER A 135 -28.59 -20.84 -3.47
C SER A 135 -28.16 -19.40 -3.70
N LEU A 136 -27.00 -19.04 -3.12
CA LEU A 136 -26.09 -18.16 -3.83
C LEU A 136 -25.57 -18.97 -5.02
N ALA A 137 -26.41 -19.22 -6.03
CA ALA A 137 -25.86 -19.46 -7.35
C ALA A 137 -24.94 -18.27 -7.55
N HIS A 138 -23.63 -18.51 -7.72
CA HIS A 138 -22.66 -17.44 -7.94
C HIS A 138 -23.13 -16.70 -9.18
N ARG A 139 -23.93 -15.66 -8.95
CA ARG A 139 -24.34 -14.69 -9.93
C ARG A 139 -23.22 -13.69 -9.77
N PRO A 140 -22.20 -13.67 -10.65
CA PRO A 140 -21.25 -12.59 -10.64
C PRO A 140 -22.09 -11.31 -10.65
N HIS A 141 -22.06 -10.56 -9.54
CA HIS A 141 -22.73 -9.28 -9.41
C HIS A 141 -21.83 -8.26 -10.12
N THR A 142 -21.52 -8.55 -11.37
CA THR A 142 -20.96 -7.62 -12.32
C THR A 142 -21.97 -6.50 -12.50
N VAL A 143 -21.78 -5.42 -11.75
CA VAL A 143 -22.54 -4.19 -11.93
C VAL A 143 -22.05 -3.59 -13.24
N ARG A 144 -22.80 -3.82 -14.32
CA ARG A 144 -22.55 -3.17 -15.60
C ARG A 144 -22.95 -1.70 -15.49
N LEU A 145 -21.98 -0.82 -15.61
CA LEU A 145 -22.19 0.60 -15.80
C LEU A 145 -22.36 0.86 -17.32
N ALA A 146 -23.01 1.96 -17.70
CA ALA A 146 -23.29 2.27 -19.10
C ALA A 146 -22.02 2.15 -19.97
N ALA A 147 -22.04 1.20 -20.91
CA ALA A 147 -20.83 0.76 -21.61
C ALA A 147 -20.33 1.81 -22.61
N ARG A 148 -19.03 2.09 -22.58
CA ARG A 148 -18.28 2.63 -23.73
C ARG A 148 -17.81 1.46 -24.61
N PRO A 149 -17.71 1.63 -25.94
CA PRO A 149 -17.16 0.59 -26.80
C PRO A 149 -15.72 0.26 -26.41
N VAL A 150 -15.46 -1.01 -26.11
CA VAL A 150 -14.14 -1.53 -25.73
C VAL A 150 -13.38 -1.93 -26.97
N VAL A 151 -12.16 -1.40 -27.15
CA VAL A 151 -11.23 -1.88 -28.16
C VAL A 151 -10.43 -3.01 -27.52
N ARG A 152 -10.56 -4.25 -28.04
CA ARG A 152 -9.95 -5.46 -27.44
C ARG A 152 -8.46 -5.31 -27.11
N GLU A 153 -7.70 -4.60 -27.94
CA GLU A 153 -6.27 -4.38 -27.73
C GLU A 153 -5.93 -3.39 -26.60
N THR A 154 -6.89 -2.63 -26.06
CA THR A 154 -6.63 -1.61 -25.02
C THR A 154 -7.61 -1.64 -23.84
N GLY A 155 -8.38 -2.72 -23.71
CA GLY A 155 -9.22 -2.92 -22.55
C GLY A 155 -8.35 -3.08 -21.30
N VAL A 156 -8.52 -2.19 -20.32
CA VAL A 156 -7.75 -2.15 -19.08
C VAL A 156 -8.60 -2.62 -17.91
N GLY A 157 -8.10 -3.63 -17.19
CA GLY A 157 -8.55 -4.01 -15.86
C GLY A 157 -7.72 -3.32 -14.78
N LEU A 158 -8.35 -2.78 -13.74
CA LEU A 158 -7.68 -2.24 -12.56
C LEU A 158 -7.87 -3.17 -11.36
N VAL A 159 -6.77 -3.62 -10.77
CA VAL A 159 -6.74 -4.38 -9.52
C VAL A 159 -6.14 -3.48 -8.44
N GLY A 160 -6.96 -3.07 -7.47
CA GLY A 160 -6.56 -2.12 -6.43
C GLY A 160 -6.96 -0.69 -6.76
N ALA A 161 -7.98 -0.19 -6.06
CA ALA A 161 -8.58 1.13 -6.27
C ALA A 161 -8.18 2.14 -5.17
N GLY A 162 -6.94 2.03 -4.69
CA GLY A 162 -6.41 2.84 -3.59
C GLY A 162 -6.27 4.34 -3.90
N ALA A 163 -5.80 5.11 -2.92
CA ALA A 163 -5.62 6.56 -3.06
C ALA A 163 -4.68 6.94 -4.23
N PHE A 164 -3.59 6.19 -4.42
CA PHE A 164 -2.63 6.43 -5.49
C PHE A 164 -3.22 6.13 -6.88
N ALA A 165 -3.94 5.01 -7.02
CA ALA A 165 -4.64 4.67 -8.26
C ALA A 165 -5.60 5.78 -8.68
N ARG A 166 -6.42 6.28 -7.73
CA ARG A 166 -7.40 7.36 -7.96
C ARG A 166 -6.77 8.71 -8.30
N SER A 167 -5.69 9.08 -7.63
CA SER A 167 -5.08 10.40 -7.79
C SER A 167 -4.10 10.51 -8.96
N THR A 168 -3.47 9.40 -9.36
CA THR A 168 -2.33 9.40 -10.28
C THR A 168 -2.52 8.49 -11.49
N LEU A 169 -2.80 7.20 -11.28
CA LEU A 169 -2.84 6.22 -12.37
C LEU A 169 -4.07 6.40 -13.27
N LEU A 170 -5.27 6.49 -12.68
CA LEU A 170 -6.51 6.63 -13.44
C LEU A 170 -6.56 7.90 -14.31
N PRO A 171 -6.21 9.10 -13.81
CA PRO A 171 -6.08 10.27 -14.67
C PRO A 171 -5.08 10.08 -15.81
N SER A 172 -3.99 9.36 -15.58
CA SER A 172 -2.96 9.10 -16.60
C SER A 172 -3.44 8.09 -17.65
N LEU A 173 -4.14 7.03 -17.24
CA LEU A 173 -4.75 6.04 -18.13
C LEU A 173 -5.79 6.70 -19.04
N MET A 174 -6.67 7.53 -18.49
CA MET A 174 -7.66 8.28 -19.26
C MET A 174 -7.00 9.25 -20.24
N ALA A 175 -5.97 9.98 -19.81
CA ALA A 175 -5.25 10.92 -20.68
C ALA A 175 -4.52 10.21 -21.84
N ALA A 176 -4.08 8.97 -21.63
CA ALA A 176 -3.48 8.12 -22.65
C ALA A 176 -4.51 7.32 -23.47
N GLY A 177 -5.81 7.55 -23.27
CA GLY A 177 -6.88 6.96 -24.06
C GLY A 177 -7.16 5.48 -23.76
N ALA A 178 -6.95 5.03 -22.53
CA ALA A 178 -7.31 3.68 -22.10
C ALA A 178 -8.83 3.45 -22.13
N SER A 179 -9.25 2.25 -22.53
CA SER A 179 -10.63 1.79 -22.35
C SER A 179 -10.75 1.09 -20.99
N LEU A 180 -11.31 1.75 -19.98
CA LEU A 180 -11.46 1.20 -18.63
C LEU A 180 -12.61 0.18 -18.59
N VAL A 181 -12.29 -1.11 -18.46
CA VAL A 181 -13.27 -2.20 -18.56
C VAL A 181 -13.79 -2.59 -17.19
N ALA A 182 -12.91 -3.12 -16.33
CA ALA A 182 -13.29 -3.62 -15.02
C ALA A 182 -12.38 -3.05 -13.93
N VAL A 183 -12.94 -2.80 -12.75
CA VAL A 183 -12.18 -2.49 -11.54
C VAL A 183 -12.59 -3.43 -10.42
N THR A 184 -11.61 -3.91 -9.66
CA THR A 184 -11.81 -4.67 -8.43
C THR A 184 -10.93 -4.10 -7.30
N SER A 185 -11.43 -4.20 -6.07
CA SER A 185 -10.70 -3.88 -4.85
C SER A 185 -11.23 -4.70 -3.69
N GLU A 186 -10.45 -4.83 -2.62
CA GLU A 186 -10.80 -5.59 -1.41
C GLU A 186 -12.18 -5.21 -0.82
N THR A 187 -12.58 -3.94 -0.97
CA THR A 187 -13.92 -3.48 -0.58
C THR A 187 -14.77 -3.15 -1.82
N GLY A 188 -15.93 -3.79 -1.97
CA GLY A 188 -16.82 -3.58 -3.11
C GLY A 188 -17.32 -2.14 -3.25
N LEU A 189 -17.50 -1.42 -2.14
CA LEU A 189 -17.89 0.00 -2.14
C LEU A 189 -16.85 0.90 -2.80
N THR A 190 -15.55 0.64 -2.57
CA THR A 190 -14.47 1.42 -3.17
C THR A 190 -14.42 1.20 -4.68
N ALA A 191 -14.56 -0.04 -5.13
CA ALA A 191 -14.60 -0.37 -6.55
C ALA A 191 -15.80 0.29 -7.24
N ALA A 192 -16.98 0.29 -6.60
CA ALA A 192 -18.19 0.93 -7.13
C ALA A 192 -18.05 2.46 -7.28
N ASP A 193 -17.50 3.15 -6.28
CA ASP A 193 -17.21 4.59 -6.34
C ASP A 193 -16.25 4.90 -7.50
N VAL A 194 -15.15 4.16 -7.60
CA VAL A 194 -14.14 4.36 -8.64
C VAL A 194 -14.71 4.04 -10.03
N ALA A 195 -15.49 2.99 -10.15
CA ALA A 195 -16.11 2.60 -11.41
C ALA A 195 -17.03 3.72 -11.93
N SER A 196 -17.91 4.24 -11.06
CA SER A 196 -18.81 5.35 -11.38
C SER A 196 -18.06 6.63 -11.74
N ARG A 197 -17.07 7.02 -10.92
CA ARG A 197 -16.35 8.29 -11.07
C ARG A 197 -15.47 8.34 -12.31
N PHE A 198 -14.82 7.23 -12.66
CA PHE A 198 -13.86 7.18 -13.77
C PHE A 198 -14.42 6.54 -15.04
N GLY A 199 -15.65 6.03 -14.98
CA GLY A 199 -16.37 5.50 -16.14
C GLY A 199 -15.88 4.11 -16.58
N PHE A 200 -15.65 3.21 -15.62
CA PHE A 200 -15.42 1.79 -15.93
C PHE A 200 -16.70 1.15 -16.47
N ALA A 201 -16.58 0.18 -17.37
CA ALA A 201 -17.74 -0.56 -17.87
C ALA A 201 -18.37 -1.47 -16.80
N ARG A 202 -17.59 -1.97 -15.83
CA ARG A 202 -18.11 -2.75 -14.71
C ARG A 202 -17.25 -2.73 -13.45
N VAL A 203 -17.88 -3.12 -12.33
CA VAL A 203 -17.20 -3.58 -11.12
C VAL A 203 -17.05 -5.10 -11.21
N ALA A 204 -15.84 -5.61 -10.94
CA ALA A 204 -15.54 -7.05 -10.87
C ALA A 204 -15.51 -7.52 -9.41
N ASP A 205 -16.06 -8.70 -9.14
CA ASP A 205 -16.18 -9.24 -7.79
C ASP A 205 -14.84 -9.82 -7.30
N SER A 206 -14.03 -10.31 -8.23
CA SER A 206 -12.74 -10.89 -7.95
C SER A 206 -11.65 -10.46 -8.93
N VAL A 207 -10.40 -10.72 -8.59
CA VAL A 207 -9.27 -10.60 -9.51
C VAL A 207 -9.42 -11.59 -10.68
N ALA A 208 -9.91 -12.81 -10.41
CA ALA A 208 -10.14 -13.81 -11.46
C ALA A 208 -11.10 -13.30 -12.53
N ASP A 209 -12.18 -12.60 -12.14
CA ASP A 209 -13.12 -12.00 -13.09
C ASP A 209 -12.46 -10.98 -14.03
N VAL A 210 -11.36 -10.35 -13.62
CA VAL A 210 -10.57 -9.41 -14.44
C VAL A 210 -9.60 -10.18 -15.35
N LEU A 211 -8.95 -11.22 -14.82
CA LEU A 211 -7.97 -12.01 -15.56
C LEU A 211 -8.63 -12.90 -16.63
N ASP A 212 -9.81 -13.43 -16.36
CA ASP A 212 -10.55 -14.32 -17.26
C ASP A 212 -11.38 -13.56 -18.32
N ASP A 213 -11.38 -12.22 -18.29
CA ASP A 213 -12.12 -11.40 -19.23
C ASP A 213 -11.34 -11.17 -20.54
N ASP A 214 -11.79 -11.78 -21.62
CA ASP A 214 -11.19 -11.63 -22.96
C ASP A 214 -11.27 -10.21 -23.54
N THR A 215 -12.10 -9.33 -22.97
CA THR A 215 -12.16 -7.92 -23.37
C THR A 215 -11.07 -7.08 -22.71
N ILE A 216 -10.35 -7.65 -21.74
CA ILE A 216 -9.23 -7.02 -21.03
C ILE A 216 -7.92 -7.57 -21.61
N GLY A 217 -7.15 -6.71 -22.27
CA GLY A 217 -5.81 -7.02 -22.79
C GLY A 217 -4.69 -6.60 -21.84
N ALA A 218 -4.96 -5.65 -20.95
CA ALA A 218 -3.98 -5.12 -20.00
C ALA A 218 -4.53 -5.02 -18.58
N VAL A 219 -3.69 -5.29 -17.59
CA VAL A 219 -4.03 -5.20 -16.16
C VAL A 219 -3.09 -4.22 -15.47
N VAL A 220 -3.67 -3.32 -14.67
CA VAL A 220 -2.95 -2.36 -13.82
C VAL A 220 -3.15 -2.78 -12.36
N ILE A 221 -2.06 -3.11 -11.68
CA ILE A 221 -2.06 -3.58 -10.29
C ILE A 221 -1.52 -2.45 -9.40
N ALA A 222 -2.36 -1.97 -8.48
CA ALA A 222 -2.08 -0.86 -7.56
C ALA A 222 -2.59 -1.18 -6.14
N THR A 223 -2.27 -2.37 -5.66
CA THR A 223 -2.64 -2.92 -4.34
C THR A 223 -1.56 -2.66 -3.28
N ARG A 224 -1.61 -3.38 -2.15
CA ARG A 224 -0.52 -3.40 -1.15
C ARG A 224 0.67 -4.20 -1.68
N HIS A 225 1.88 -3.86 -1.25
CA HIS A 225 3.11 -4.43 -1.81
C HIS A 225 3.14 -5.96 -1.74
N SER A 226 2.70 -6.56 -0.62
CA SER A 226 2.65 -8.02 -0.42
C SER A 226 1.80 -8.81 -1.41
N SER A 227 0.92 -8.14 -2.17
CA SER A 227 0.10 -8.80 -3.18
C SER A 227 0.62 -8.62 -4.60
N HIS A 228 1.63 -7.76 -4.81
CA HIS A 228 2.07 -7.38 -6.16
C HIS A 228 2.59 -8.58 -6.96
N ALA A 229 3.49 -9.38 -6.37
CA ALA A 229 4.14 -10.48 -7.08
C ALA A 229 3.14 -11.55 -7.54
N ALA A 230 2.30 -12.03 -6.62
CA ALA A 230 1.27 -13.02 -6.93
C ALA A 230 0.29 -12.54 -8.00
N LEU A 231 -0.16 -11.28 -7.92
CA LEU A 231 -1.07 -10.68 -8.89
C LEU A 231 -0.41 -10.47 -10.25
N ALA A 232 0.84 -9.99 -10.27
CA ALA A 232 1.59 -9.78 -11.51
C ALA A 232 1.85 -11.11 -12.22
N ALA A 233 2.32 -12.12 -11.49
CA ALA A 233 2.55 -13.45 -12.03
C ALA A 233 1.25 -14.09 -12.55
N ALA A 234 0.11 -13.91 -11.86
CA ALA A 234 -1.19 -14.38 -12.33
C ALA A 234 -1.63 -13.68 -13.63
N ALA A 235 -1.47 -12.35 -13.72
CA ALA A 235 -1.81 -11.59 -14.91
C ALA A 235 -0.94 -11.97 -16.12
N LEU A 236 0.37 -12.16 -15.91
CA LEU A 236 1.30 -12.63 -16.93
C LEU A 236 0.94 -14.04 -17.43
N ARG A 237 0.62 -14.98 -16.53
CA ARG A 237 0.16 -16.33 -16.90
C ARG A 237 -1.16 -16.33 -17.67
N ALA A 238 -2.04 -15.37 -17.40
CA ALA A 238 -3.27 -15.15 -18.14
C ALA A 238 -3.05 -14.46 -19.51
N GLY A 239 -1.80 -14.22 -19.90
CA GLY A 239 -1.44 -13.58 -21.17
C GLY A 239 -1.79 -12.10 -21.24
N LYS A 240 -1.97 -11.43 -20.10
CA LYS A 240 -2.32 -10.01 -20.03
C LYS A 240 -1.06 -9.15 -19.96
N ALA A 241 -1.03 -8.06 -20.71
CA ALA A 241 -0.01 -7.03 -20.50
C ALA A 241 -0.15 -6.46 -19.09
N THR A 242 0.94 -6.43 -18.34
CA THR A 242 0.90 -6.21 -16.90
C THR A 242 1.66 -4.94 -16.53
N PHE A 243 0.95 -3.98 -15.94
CA PHE A 243 1.55 -2.88 -15.20
C PHE A 243 1.37 -3.14 -13.70
N VAL A 244 2.44 -3.14 -12.93
CA VAL A 244 2.38 -3.33 -11.47
C VAL A 244 3.10 -2.19 -10.77
N GLU A 245 2.45 -1.57 -9.79
CA GLU A 245 3.11 -0.57 -8.94
C GLU A 245 4.30 -1.16 -8.19
N LYS A 246 5.25 -0.29 -7.80
CA LYS A 246 6.44 -0.77 -7.07
C LYS A 246 6.14 -1.02 -5.58
N PRO A 247 6.92 -1.88 -4.91
CA PRO A 247 7.96 -2.76 -5.46
C PRO A 247 7.34 -3.91 -6.25
N LEU A 248 8.13 -4.51 -7.14
CA LEU A 248 7.68 -5.66 -7.93
C LEU A 248 7.44 -6.90 -7.04
N ALA A 249 8.31 -7.09 -6.06
CA ALA A 249 8.29 -8.18 -5.07
C ALA A 249 8.91 -7.69 -3.75
N LEU A 250 8.57 -8.35 -2.63
CA LEU A 250 9.16 -8.12 -1.32
C LEU A 250 10.33 -9.06 -1.02
N ASP A 251 10.41 -10.21 -1.70
CA ASP A 251 11.54 -11.12 -1.60
C ASP A 251 11.88 -11.82 -2.93
N ARG A 252 12.97 -12.60 -2.93
CA ARG A 252 13.46 -13.31 -4.12
C ARG A 252 12.58 -14.49 -4.54
N SER A 253 11.84 -15.10 -3.61
CA SER A 253 10.93 -16.18 -3.97
C SER A 253 9.74 -15.64 -4.76
N GLU A 254 9.19 -14.52 -4.31
CA GLU A 254 8.17 -13.76 -5.04
C GLU A 254 8.67 -13.26 -6.40
N LEU A 255 9.91 -12.76 -6.47
CA LEU A 255 10.51 -12.34 -7.74
C LEU A 255 10.65 -13.51 -8.72
N ALA A 256 11.11 -14.68 -8.24
CA ALA A 256 11.25 -15.88 -9.04
C ALA A 256 9.90 -16.39 -9.58
N GLU A 257 8.80 -16.20 -8.86
CA GLU A 257 7.46 -16.53 -9.36
C GLU A 257 7.04 -15.67 -10.57
N ILE A 258 7.44 -14.40 -10.58
CA ILE A 258 7.20 -13.48 -11.70
C ILE A 258 8.08 -13.87 -12.88
N GLU A 259 9.36 -14.16 -12.63
CA GLU A 259 10.29 -14.66 -13.65
C GLU A 259 9.78 -15.92 -14.34
N ALA A 260 9.25 -16.88 -13.56
CA ALA A 260 8.66 -18.09 -14.08
C ALA A 260 7.36 -17.86 -14.87
N ALA A 261 6.67 -16.74 -14.64
CA ALA A 261 5.45 -16.37 -15.35
C ALA A 261 5.73 -15.58 -16.65
N LEU A 262 6.95 -15.07 -16.83
CA LEU A 262 7.32 -14.32 -18.03
C LEU A 262 7.50 -15.24 -19.23
N SER A 263 6.98 -14.80 -20.37
CA SER A 263 7.25 -15.36 -21.70
C SER A 263 7.98 -14.33 -22.55
N HIS A 264 8.52 -14.74 -23.70
CA HIS A 264 9.24 -13.83 -24.60
C HIS A 264 8.39 -12.64 -25.08
N ASP A 265 7.09 -12.86 -25.25
CA ASP A 265 6.14 -11.85 -25.74
C ASP A 265 5.43 -11.09 -24.59
N SER A 266 5.78 -11.37 -23.34
CA SER A 266 5.16 -10.74 -22.18
C SER A 266 5.49 -9.25 -22.11
N VAL A 267 4.46 -8.41 -21.98
CA VAL A 267 4.62 -6.99 -21.65
C VAL A 267 4.51 -6.82 -20.14
N LEU A 268 5.64 -6.61 -19.46
CA LEU A 268 5.70 -6.24 -18.04
C LEU A 268 6.27 -4.83 -17.89
N MET A 269 5.56 -3.97 -17.17
CA MET A 269 6.09 -2.68 -16.71
C MET A 269 5.87 -2.51 -15.21
N VAL A 270 6.93 -2.13 -14.51
CA VAL A 270 6.86 -1.76 -13.10
C VAL A 270 6.68 -0.25 -12.98
N GLY A 271 5.95 0.18 -11.95
CA GLY A 271 5.68 1.58 -11.60
C GLY A 271 6.90 2.43 -11.25
N PHE A 272 8.10 2.08 -11.74
CA PHE A 272 9.31 2.90 -11.65
C PHE A 272 9.22 4.11 -12.57
N ASN A 273 8.36 5.07 -12.22
CA ASN A 273 8.02 6.18 -13.09
C ASN A 273 9.18 7.15 -13.42
N ARG A 274 10.18 7.21 -12.54
CA ARG A 274 11.28 8.19 -12.62
C ARG A 274 12.12 8.03 -13.89
N ARG A 275 12.30 6.80 -14.40
CA ARG A 275 13.02 6.55 -15.66
C ARG A 275 12.37 7.18 -16.90
N PHE A 276 11.09 7.52 -16.81
CA PHE A 276 10.31 8.14 -17.89
C PHE A 276 10.08 9.64 -17.66
N ALA A 277 10.64 10.23 -16.61
CA ALA A 277 10.48 11.65 -16.35
C ALA A 277 11.15 12.49 -17.44
N PRO A 278 10.55 13.61 -17.91
CA PRO A 278 11.10 14.40 -19.01
C PRO A 278 12.55 14.88 -18.79
N HIS A 279 12.90 15.25 -17.57
CA HIS A 279 14.27 15.64 -17.24
C HIS A 279 15.23 14.45 -17.14
N VAL A 280 14.75 13.25 -16.81
CA VAL A 280 15.56 12.03 -16.83
C VAL A 280 15.81 11.56 -18.26
N THR A 281 14.81 11.61 -19.14
CA THR A 281 15.02 11.38 -20.58
C THR A 281 16.08 12.32 -21.12
N ARG A 282 16.02 13.61 -20.76
CA ARG A 282 17.03 14.59 -21.17
C ARG A 282 18.41 14.33 -20.59
N LEU A 283 18.51 13.85 -19.35
CA LEU A 283 19.78 13.42 -18.77
C LEU A 283 20.38 12.28 -19.58
N ARG A 284 19.58 11.27 -19.93
CA ARG A 284 20.03 10.15 -20.77
C ARG A 284 20.55 10.65 -22.11
N ASP A 285 19.85 11.56 -22.79
CA ASP A 285 20.32 12.14 -24.05
C ASP A 285 21.65 12.91 -23.91
N VAL A 286 21.87 13.57 -22.76
CA VAL A 286 23.09 14.35 -22.51
C VAL A 286 24.31 13.47 -22.24
N PHE A 287 24.09 12.33 -21.59
CA PHE A 287 25.11 11.36 -21.22
C PHE A 287 25.17 10.16 -22.16
N ASP A 288 24.42 10.17 -23.26
CA ASP A 288 24.50 9.13 -24.28
C ASP A 288 25.92 9.03 -24.86
N GLY A 289 26.45 7.81 -24.90
CA GLY A 289 27.83 7.53 -25.29
C GLY A 289 28.93 8.10 -24.37
N VAL A 290 28.58 8.71 -23.23
CA VAL A 290 29.55 9.08 -22.20
C VAL A 290 29.95 7.80 -21.46
N GLY A 291 31.26 7.59 -21.30
CA GLY A 291 31.81 6.43 -20.61
C GLY A 291 31.56 6.48 -19.10
N ASP A 292 32.61 6.52 -18.30
CA ASP A 292 32.48 6.35 -16.85
C ASP A 292 31.65 7.46 -16.18
N LEU A 293 30.65 7.06 -15.40
CA LEU A 293 29.74 7.95 -14.67
C LEU A 293 29.90 7.85 -13.15
N VAL A 294 29.74 8.99 -12.47
CA VAL A 294 29.55 9.08 -11.02
C VAL A 294 28.17 9.68 -10.77
N LEU A 295 27.34 8.98 -10.00
CA LEU A 295 25.97 9.40 -9.70
C LEU A 295 25.79 9.59 -8.19
N THR A 296 25.12 10.65 -7.78
CA THR A 296 24.74 10.86 -6.38
C THR A 296 23.27 11.24 -6.28
N MET A 297 22.50 10.42 -5.59
CA MET A 297 21.07 10.63 -5.36
C MET A 297 20.81 10.87 -3.88
N ARG A 298 20.24 12.03 -3.55
CA ARG A 298 19.78 12.38 -2.20
C ARG A 298 18.27 12.45 -2.15
N VAL A 299 17.69 11.76 -1.17
CA VAL A 299 16.26 11.70 -0.90
C VAL A 299 15.95 12.15 0.52
N ASN A 300 15.06 13.12 0.66
CA ASN A 300 14.54 13.65 1.91
C ASN A 300 13.04 13.38 2.01
N ALA A 301 12.66 12.19 2.48
CA ALA A 301 11.29 11.69 2.40
C ALA A 301 10.39 12.07 3.58
N GLY A 302 10.94 12.75 4.60
CA GLY A 302 10.25 13.13 5.83
C GLY A 302 9.84 11.92 6.71
N PRO A 303 9.35 12.15 7.93
CA PRO A 303 8.98 11.08 8.86
C PRO A 303 7.71 10.34 8.45
N LEU A 304 7.64 9.05 8.79
CA LEU A 304 6.39 8.28 8.85
C LEU A 304 5.92 8.17 10.29
N ALA A 305 4.60 7.99 10.46
CA ALA A 305 4.06 7.53 11.73
C ALA A 305 4.60 6.14 12.07
N ASP A 306 4.82 5.86 13.35
CA ASP A 306 5.43 4.59 13.80
C ASP A 306 4.59 3.36 13.41
N ASP A 307 3.26 3.51 13.35
CA ASP A 307 2.28 2.49 12.99
C ASP A 307 2.02 2.38 11.48
N HIS A 308 2.78 3.11 10.65
CA HIS A 308 2.59 3.07 9.21
C HIS A 308 2.91 1.68 8.64
N TRP A 309 2.00 1.14 7.82
CA TRP A 309 2.08 -0.21 7.21
C TRP A 309 3.40 -0.50 6.48
N LEU A 310 4.11 0.52 5.96
CA LEU A 310 5.43 0.35 5.35
C LEU A 310 6.47 -0.24 6.31
N HIS A 311 6.32 -0.05 7.61
CA HIS A 311 7.22 -0.61 8.62
C HIS A 311 6.99 -2.10 8.86
N ASP A 312 5.89 -2.67 8.38
CA ASP A 312 5.65 -4.10 8.43
C ASP A 312 6.49 -4.80 7.35
N PRO A 313 7.45 -5.68 7.71
CA PRO A 313 8.28 -6.35 6.72
C PRO A 313 7.48 -7.24 5.76
N GLN A 314 6.33 -7.78 6.22
CA GLN A 314 5.51 -8.71 5.43
C GLN A 314 4.51 -8.01 4.53
N GLU A 315 4.11 -6.77 4.85
CA GLU A 315 3.14 -6.01 4.05
C GLU A 315 3.81 -4.92 3.21
N GLY A 316 4.78 -4.22 3.81
CA GLY A 316 5.38 -2.99 3.27
C GLY A 316 6.84 -3.11 2.84
N GLY A 317 7.63 -3.96 3.53
CA GLY A 317 9.04 -4.20 3.21
C GLY A 317 10.00 -3.05 3.58
N GLY A 318 9.55 -2.08 4.38
CA GLY A 318 10.36 -0.92 4.77
C GLY A 318 10.51 0.14 3.68
N ARG A 319 11.21 1.25 4.00
CA ARG A 319 11.45 2.34 3.05
C ARG A 319 12.34 1.93 1.89
N LEU A 320 13.33 1.04 2.09
CA LEU A 320 14.22 0.61 1.01
C LEU A 320 13.46 -0.13 -0.09
N LEU A 321 12.74 -1.21 0.24
CA LEU A 321 11.94 -1.94 -0.74
C LEU A 321 10.73 -1.13 -1.20
N GLY A 322 10.06 -0.43 -0.28
CA GLY A 322 8.82 0.26 -0.57
C GLY A 322 8.96 1.58 -1.35
N GLU A 323 10.04 2.34 -1.18
CA GLU A 323 10.23 3.65 -1.83
C GLU A 323 11.62 3.82 -2.45
N GLY A 324 12.66 3.33 -1.75
CA GLY A 324 14.06 3.32 -2.15
C GLY A 324 14.29 2.69 -3.52
N CYS A 325 13.55 1.62 -3.82
CA CYS A 325 13.58 0.89 -5.09
C CYS A 325 13.41 1.80 -6.32
N HIS A 326 12.63 2.90 -6.23
CA HIS A 326 12.51 3.85 -7.33
C HIS A 326 13.81 4.58 -7.67
N PHE A 327 14.64 4.81 -6.66
CA PHE A 327 15.91 5.51 -6.81
C PHE A 327 17.00 4.56 -7.22
N VAL A 328 16.96 3.33 -6.71
CA VAL A 328 17.78 2.22 -7.20
C VAL A 328 17.55 2.00 -8.69
N ASP A 329 16.28 1.92 -9.12
CA ASP A 329 15.88 1.81 -10.53
C ASP A 329 16.38 2.98 -11.39
N LEU A 330 16.25 4.21 -10.89
CA LEU A 330 16.68 5.40 -11.60
C LEU A 330 18.20 5.41 -11.79
N LEU A 331 18.97 5.08 -10.75
CA LEU A 331 20.42 4.97 -10.80
C LEU A 331 20.85 3.87 -11.77
N ALA A 332 20.23 2.70 -11.69
CA ALA A 332 20.46 1.59 -12.61
C ALA A 332 20.18 1.99 -14.07
N THR A 333 19.06 2.66 -14.32
CA THR A 333 18.69 3.13 -15.67
C THR A 333 19.73 4.09 -16.25
N LEU A 334 20.27 5.00 -15.44
CA LEU A 334 21.27 5.98 -15.88
C LEU A 334 22.67 5.37 -16.01
N ALA A 335 22.98 4.34 -15.22
CA ALA A 335 24.28 3.67 -15.19
C ALA A 335 24.42 2.50 -16.20
N GLY A 336 23.40 2.23 -17.01
CA GLY A 336 23.45 1.18 -18.04
C GLY A 336 22.83 -0.16 -17.65
N GLY A 337 22.10 -0.24 -16.53
CA GLY A 337 21.24 -1.36 -16.16
C GLY A 337 21.81 -2.21 -15.03
N PHE A 338 22.75 -3.09 -15.34
CA PHE A 338 23.13 -4.20 -14.47
C PHE A 338 24.24 -3.82 -13.50
N ALA A 339 23.94 -3.83 -12.20
CA ALA A 339 24.92 -3.63 -11.15
C ALA A 339 25.72 -4.91 -10.90
N VAL A 340 26.93 -4.74 -10.36
CA VAL A 340 27.86 -5.83 -10.06
C VAL A 340 28.19 -5.91 -8.57
N HIS A 341 28.03 -4.81 -7.82
CA HIS A 341 28.11 -4.82 -6.36
C HIS A 341 27.12 -3.86 -5.74
N ALA A 342 26.67 -4.20 -4.53
CA ALA A 342 25.89 -3.35 -3.67
C ALA A 342 26.42 -3.41 -2.23
N HIS A 343 26.49 -2.26 -1.57
CA HIS A 343 26.77 -2.16 -0.14
C HIS A 343 25.88 -1.09 0.49
N ALA A 344 25.38 -1.32 1.70
CA ALA A 344 24.47 -0.39 2.36
C ALA A 344 24.73 -0.27 3.86
N SER A 345 24.30 0.84 4.44
CA SER A 345 24.29 1.07 5.87
C SER A 345 23.05 1.87 6.25
N ALA A 346 22.51 1.66 7.44
CA ALA A 346 21.31 2.34 7.89
C ALA A 346 21.42 2.81 9.34
N VAL A 347 20.57 3.78 9.70
CA VAL A 347 20.43 4.23 11.08
C VAL A 347 19.51 3.25 11.81
N PRO A 348 19.97 2.57 12.89
CA PRO A 348 19.12 1.64 13.63
C PRO A 348 17.92 2.35 14.27
N GLN A 349 16.75 1.71 14.20
CA GLN A 349 15.53 2.19 14.85
C GLN A 349 15.01 1.10 15.81
N ARG A 350 14.59 1.51 17.01
CA ARG A 350 14.17 0.57 18.06
C ARG A 350 12.98 -0.27 17.60
N GLY A 351 13.09 -1.59 17.74
CA GLY A 351 12.01 -2.53 17.43
C GLY A 351 11.77 -2.76 15.93
N ARG A 352 12.69 -2.33 15.06
CA ARG A 352 12.59 -2.52 13.62
C ARG A 352 13.84 -3.24 13.08
N PRO A 353 13.68 -4.19 12.13
CA PRO A 353 14.81 -4.73 11.37
C PRO A 353 15.57 -3.62 10.64
N LEU A 354 16.89 -3.79 10.43
CA LEU A 354 17.75 -2.74 9.89
C LEU A 354 17.43 -2.43 8.42
N GLU A 355 17.05 -3.45 7.66
CA GLU A 355 16.53 -3.38 6.30
C GLU A 355 15.21 -2.59 6.18
N CYS A 356 14.50 -2.44 7.29
CA CYS A 356 13.27 -1.63 7.39
C CYS A 356 13.51 -0.23 7.95
N SER A 357 14.76 0.20 8.09
CA SER A 357 15.09 1.55 8.57
C SER A 357 14.56 2.64 7.62
N ASP A 358 14.11 3.75 8.21
CA ASP A 358 13.68 4.93 7.48
C ASP A 358 14.83 5.75 6.88
N SER A 359 16.07 5.51 7.31
CA SER A 359 17.24 6.26 6.86
C SER A 359 18.41 5.34 6.58
N PHE A 360 18.89 5.37 5.35
CA PHE A 360 19.95 4.50 4.85
C PHE A 360 20.79 5.20 3.79
N SER A 361 22.00 4.70 3.59
CA SER A 361 22.84 5.02 2.45
C SER A 361 23.29 3.74 1.76
N GLY A 362 23.35 3.76 0.43
CA GLY A 362 23.82 2.64 -0.38
C GLY A 362 24.85 3.10 -1.40
N GLN A 363 25.88 2.29 -1.60
CA GLN A 363 26.86 2.43 -2.66
C GLN A 363 26.68 1.27 -3.65
N ILE A 364 26.60 1.60 -4.94
CA ILE A 364 26.32 0.65 -6.01
C ILE A 364 27.42 0.79 -7.06
N ARG A 365 27.98 -0.35 -7.48
CA ARG A 365 28.95 -0.40 -8.58
C ARG A 365 28.30 -1.03 -9.81
N PHE A 366 28.49 -0.39 -10.95
CA PHE A 366 28.17 -0.86 -12.30
C PHE A 366 29.47 -1.08 -13.07
N PRO A 367 29.44 -1.72 -14.26
CA PRO A 367 30.64 -1.90 -15.09
C PRO A 367 31.37 -0.58 -15.41
N HIS A 368 30.62 0.48 -15.72
CA HIS A 368 31.13 1.80 -16.12
C HIS A 368 30.54 2.94 -15.27
N ALA A 369 30.10 2.65 -14.04
CA ALA A 369 29.61 3.70 -13.15
C ALA A 369 29.71 3.32 -11.67
N VAL A 370 29.76 4.35 -10.82
CA VAL A 370 29.51 4.22 -9.39
C VAL A 370 28.36 5.16 -9.01
N ALA A 371 27.51 4.69 -8.11
CA ALA A 371 26.35 5.44 -7.66
C ALA A 371 26.20 5.40 -6.14
N ASP A 372 25.94 6.57 -5.56
CA ASP A 372 25.60 6.73 -4.15
C ASP A 372 24.14 7.12 -4.00
N LEU A 373 23.42 6.40 -3.14
CA LEU A 373 22.06 6.71 -2.70
C LEU A 373 22.09 7.10 -1.24
N VAL A 374 21.64 8.29 -0.89
CA VAL A 374 21.44 8.74 0.49
C VAL A 374 19.96 9.01 0.69
N TYR A 375 19.32 8.23 1.56
CA TYR A 375 17.91 8.30 1.86
C TYR A 375 17.70 8.65 3.33
N SER A 376 16.92 9.69 3.60
CA SER A 376 16.56 10.07 4.97
C SER A 376 15.05 10.24 5.12
N GLY A 377 14.50 9.56 6.11
CA GLY A 377 13.14 9.74 6.61
C GLY A 377 13.04 10.70 7.79
N SER A 378 14.10 11.44 8.13
CA SER A 378 14.11 12.33 9.31
C SER A 378 14.39 13.79 8.98
N GLY A 379 14.52 14.14 7.69
CA GLY A 379 14.78 15.52 7.27
C GLY A 379 13.52 16.39 7.19
N ASP A 380 13.74 17.70 7.27
CA ASP A 380 12.67 18.70 7.22
C ASP A 380 12.09 18.85 5.81
N THR A 381 10.76 18.87 5.69
CA THR A 381 10.05 18.90 4.39
C THR A 381 10.17 20.22 3.62
N GLY A 382 10.71 21.28 4.23
CA GLY A 382 11.07 22.52 3.55
C GLY A 382 12.24 22.36 2.57
N LEU A 383 13.07 21.33 2.74
CA LEU A 383 14.11 20.96 1.79
C LEU A 383 13.53 20.08 0.67
N PRO A 384 13.76 20.39 -0.62
CA PRO A 384 13.27 19.58 -1.73
C PRO A 384 13.62 18.10 -1.60
N LYS A 385 12.64 17.25 -1.90
CA LYS A 385 12.69 15.81 -1.61
C LYS A 385 13.81 15.12 -2.37
N GLU A 386 13.98 15.38 -3.65
CA GLU A 386 14.80 14.55 -4.54
C GLU A 386 15.88 15.42 -5.21
N ARG A 387 17.15 15.01 -5.12
CA ARG A 387 18.25 15.67 -5.85
C ARG A 387 19.20 14.62 -6.41
N LEU A 388 19.41 14.67 -7.72
CA LEU A 388 20.31 13.78 -8.44
C LEU A 388 21.44 14.60 -9.06
N GLU A 389 22.68 14.14 -8.91
CA GLU A 389 23.86 14.67 -9.59
C GLU A 389 24.48 13.57 -10.45
N VAL A 390 24.90 13.90 -11.68
CA VAL A 390 25.53 12.98 -12.63
C VAL A 390 26.78 13.65 -13.19
N LEU A 391 27.92 12.97 -13.12
CA LEU A 391 29.22 13.47 -13.55
C LEU A 391 29.89 12.45 -14.48
N GLY A 392 30.46 12.90 -15.59
CA GLY A 392 31.19 12.03 -16.51
C GLY A 392 31.56 12.74 -17.82
N GLY A 393 32.67 12.35 -18.44
CA GLY A 393 33.07 12.87 -19.77
C GLY A 393 33.20 14.40 -19.87
N GLY A 394 33.57 15.09 -18.79
CA GLY A 394 33.64 16.56 -18.74
C GLY A 394 32.27 17.26 -18.69
N ILE A 395 31.21 16.50 -18.39
CA ILE A 395 29.83 16.97 -18.23
C ILE A 395 29.43 16.77 -16.78
N SER A 396 28.71 17.75 -16.24
CA SER A 396 28.08 17.64 -14.92
C SER A 396 26.62 18.04 -15.04
N ALA A 397 25.73 17.32 -14.38
CA ALA A 397 24.32 17.66 -14.36
C ALA A 397 23.73 17.55 -12.95
N VAL A 398 22.79 18.45 -12.64
CA VAL A 398 22.05 18.48 -11.38
C VAL A 398 20.57 18.53 -11.70
N LEU A 399 19.83 17.49 -11.29
CA LEU A 399 18.37 17.44 -11.34
C LEU A 399 17.82 17.66 -9.93
N ASP A 400 17.08 18.76 -9.78
CA ASP A 400 16.44 19.18 -8.54
C ASP A 400 14.94 18.91 -8.65
N ASP A 401 14.50 17.92 -7.87
CA ASP A 401 13.11 17.55 -7.59
C ASP A 401 12.20 17.49 -8.83
N PHE A 402 12.76 17.00 -9.94
CA PHE A 402 12.07 16.82 -11.22
C PHE A 402 11.43 18.10 -11.78
N CYS A 403 11.88 19.28 -11.35
CA CYS A 403 11.38 20.58 -11.80
C CYS A 403 12.47 21.48 -12.38
N ARG A 404 13.75 21.19 -12.09
CA ARG A 404 14.90 21.90 -12.65
C ARG A 404 16.03 20.95 -12.99
N LEU A 405 16.54 21.04 -14.21
CA LEU A 405 17.76 20.38 -14.66
C LEU A 405 18.80 21.43 -15.04
N ASP A 406 19.96 21.40 -14.43
CA ASP A 406 21.14 22.20 -14.79
C ASP A 406 22.20 21.26 -15.40
N VAL A 407 22.74 21.60 -16.57
CA VAL A 407 23.83 20.87 -17.22
C VAL A 407 25.00 21.81 -17.48
N TYR A 408 26.19 21.36 -17.11
CA TYR A 408 27.46 22.07 -17.22
C TYR A 408 28.36 21.35 -18.22
N ARG A 409 28.92 22.10 -19.17
CA ARG A 409 29.88 21.59 -20.16
C ARG A 409 30.81 22.73 -20.60
N GLY A 410 32.13 22.51 -20.53
CA GLY A 410 33.13 23.51 -20.95
C GLY A 410 32.99 24.86 -20.24
N GLY A 411 32.66 24.85 -18.94
CA GLY A 411 32.43 26.06 -18.13
C GLY A 411 31.10 26.79 -18.38
N ARG A 412 30.26 26.31 -19.30
CA ARG A 412 28.93 26.89 -19.59
C ARG A 412 27.84 26.10 -18.88
N ARG A 413 26.78 26.80 -18.43
CA ARG A 413 25.58 26.21 -17.82
C ARG A 413 24.37 26.35 -18.75
N LYS A 414 23.61 25.28 -18.92
CA LYS A 414 22.28 25.27 -19.55
C LYS A 414 21.25 24.75 -18.56
N THR A 415 20.13 25.46 -18.43
CA THR A 415 19.09 25.16 -17.44
C THR A 415 17.76 24.89 -18.14
N TRP A 416 17.03 23.88 -17.66
CA TRP A 416 15.64 23.62 -18.01
C TRP A 416 14.78 23.67 -16.75
N ARG A 417 13.59 24.26 -16.86
CA ARG A 417 12.63 24.37 -15.76
C ARG A 417 11.27 23.89 -16.23
N SER A 418 10.55 23.21 -15.34
CA SER A 418 9.20 22.71 -15.57
C SER A 418 8.41 22.68 -14.26
N ARG A 419 7.10 22.42 -14.34
CA ARG A 419 6.37 21.94 -13.16
C ARG A 419 6.91 20.56 -12.79
N ARG A 420 6.91 20.22 -11.51
CA ARG A 420 7.36 18.91 -11.02
C ARG A 420 6.67 17.79 -11.79
N ASP A 421 7.44 17.04 -12.57
CA ASP A 421 6.96 15.89 -13.34
C ASP A 421 7.89 14.70 -13.12
N LYS A 422 7.44 13.75 -12.30
CA LYS A 422 8.18 12.53 -11.99
C LYS A 422 7.99 11.43 -13.03
N GLY A 423 7.27 11.67 -14.12
CA GLY A 423 7.12 10.71 -15.22
C GLY A 423 5.94 9.75 -15.11
N HIS A 424 5.00 9.90 -14.15
CA HIS A 424 3.85 8.98 -14.02
C HIS A 424 3.02 8.90 -15.32
N ARG A 425 2.68 10.06 -15.91
CA ARG A 425 1.94 10.11 -17.18
C ARG A 425 2.72 9.48 -18.32
N ALA A 426 4.02 9.77 -18.41
CA ALA A 426 4.90 9.22 -19.44
C ALA A 426 5.04 7.69 -19.32
N THR A 427 5.09 7.18 -18.09
CA THR A 427 5.16 5.73 -17.81
C THR A 427 3.90 5.02 -18.29
N ILE A 428 2.72 5.56 -17.96
CA ILE A 428 1.44 4.97 -18.38
C ILE A 428 1.25 5.09 -19.89
N ALA A 429 1.61 6.23 -20.49
CA ALA A 429 1.58 6.38 -21.93
C ALA A 429 2.51 5.37 -22.63
N ARG A 430 3.72 5.15 -22.09
CA ARG A 430 4.65 4.13 -22.59
C ARG A 430 4.08 2.72 -22.47
N PHE A 431 3.43 2.40 -21.36
CA PHE A 431 2.76 1.12 -21.17
C PHE A 431 1.66 0.88 -22.21
N LEU A 432 0.72 1.82 -22.36
CA LEU A 432 -0.36 1.64 -23.34
C LEU A 432 0.14 1.62 -24.79
N ALA A 433 1.18 2.39 -25.12
CA ALA A 433 1.81 2.33 -26.44
C ALA A 433 2.45 0.95 -26.69
N ALA A 434 3.08 0.34 -25.67
CA ALA A 434 3.63 -1.01 -25.78
C ALA A 434 2.54 -2.07 -25.93
N VAL A 435 1.43 -1.93 -25.19
CA VAL A 435 0.25 -2.80 -25.32
C VAL A 435 -0.33 -2.76 -26.74
N ARG A 436 -0.32 -1.58 -27.38
CA ARG A 436 -0.78 -1.37 -28.76
C ARG A 436 0.26 -1.75 -29.82
N ALA A 437 1.41 -2.28 -29.41
CA ALA A 437 2.56 -2.54 -30.28
C ALA A 437 3.04 -1.30 -31.09
N GLU A 438 2.75 -0.08 -30.60
CA GLU A 438 3.23 1.17 -31.20
C GLU A 438 4.71 1.41 -30.89
N VAL A 439 5.20 0.83 -29.79
CA VAL A 439 6.58 0.89 -29.34
C VAL A 439 7.00 -0.43 -28.69
N GLU A 440 8.29 -0.73 -28.70
CA GLU A 440 8.82 -1.91 -28.00
C GLU A 440 8.61 -1.79 -26.48
N ALA A 441 8.17 -2.86 -25.83
CA ALA A 441 8.06 -2.88 -24.37
C ALA A 441 9.47 -2.71 -23.74
N PRO A 442 9.60 -1.99 -22.60
CA PRO A 442 10.84 -2.04 -21.83
C PRO A 442 11.16 -3.48 -21.46
N ARG A 443 12.43 -3.87 -21.60
CA ARG A 443 12.94 -5.19 -21.24
C ARG A 443 12.64 -5.52 -19.78
N ALA A 444 11.90 -6.62 -19.55
CA ALA A 444 11.49 -7.06 -18.22
C ALA A 444 12.70 -7.31 -17.31
N GLU A 445 13.82 -7.77 -17.89
CA GLU A 445 15.08 -8.02 -17.21
C GLU A 445 15.62 -6.77 -16.49
N THR A 446 15.35 -5.57 -17.01
CA THR A 446 15.77 -4.33 -16.35
C THR A 446 15.00 -4.05 -15.05
N TYR A 447 13.76 -4.52 -14.96
CA TYR A 447 12.92 -4.39 -13.78
C TYR A 447 13.25 -5.46 -12.74
N LEU A 448 13.52 -6.68 -13.19
CA LEU A 448 14.01 -7.78 -12.36
C LEU A 448 15.36 -7.40 -11.74
N ALA A 449 16.33 -6.95 -12.55
CA ALA A 449 17.64 -6.52 -12.08
C ALA A 449 17.58 -5.35 -11.09
N SER A 450 16.69 -4.37 -11.30
CA SER A 450 16.51 -3.26 -10.35
C SER A 450 15.92 -3.72 -9.01
N THR A 451 15.04 -4.73 -9.06
CA THR A 451 14.44 -5.34 -7.86
C THR A 451 15.47 -6.18 -7.11
N GLU A 452 16.23 -7.02 -7.81
CA GLU A 452 17.33 -7.82 -7.25
C GLU A 452 18.42 -6.94 -6.64
N LEU A 453 18.79 -5.84 -7.30
CA LEU A 453 19.72 -4.86 -6.75
C LEU A 453 19.18 -4.22 -5.45
N THR A 454 17.87 -4.00 -5.37
CA THR A 454 17.25 -3.49 -4.13
C THR A 454 17.34 -4.54 -3.02
N PHE A 455 17.14 -5.83 -3.34
CA PHE A 455 17.35 -6.92 -2.39
C PHE A 455 18.80 -7.06 -1.95
N ALA A 456 19.77 -6.91 -2.85
CA ALA A 456 21.20 -6.92 -2.50
C ALA A 456 21.57 -5.78 -1.51
N LEU A 457 20.98 -4.59 -1.67
CA LEU A 457 21.14 -3.52 -0.68
C LEU A 457 20.51 -3.91 0.68
N ALA A 458 19.33 -4.54 0.67
CA ALA A 458 18.68 -5.01 1.91
C ALA A 458 19.49 -6.12 2.60
N ASP A 459 20.06 -7.04 1.83
CA ASP A 459 20.97 -8.08 2.33
C ASP A 459 22.21 -7.47 2.97
N SER A 460 22.82 -6.48 2.30
CA SER A 460 23.96 -5.74 2.84
C SER A 460 23.61 -5.01 4.14
N LEU A 461 22.41 -4.46 4.28
CA LEU A 461 21.94 -3.91 5.56
C LEU A 461 21.88 -4.98 6.65
N ARG A 462 21.46 -6.21 6.32
CA ARG A 462 21.37 -7.31 7.29
C ARG A 462 22.73 -7.88 7.68
N THR A 463 23.66 -8.01 6.73
CA THR A 463 24.95 -8.67 6.95
C THR A 463 26.09 -7.71 7.28
N GLY A 464 26.00 -6.45 6.83
CA GLY A 464 27.11 -5.49 6.84
C GLY A 464 28.18 -5.77 5.78
N GLU A 465 27.92 -6.69 4.85
CA GLU A 465 28.88 -7.12 3.83
C GLU A 465 28.53 -6.55 2.45
N VAL A 466 29.52 -6.53 1.55
CA VAL A 466 29.30 -6.24 0.13
C VAL A 466 28.63 -7.43 -0.53
N VAL A 467 27.58 -7.20 -1.30
CA VAL A 467 26.88 -8.24 -2.06
C VAL A 467 27.29 -8.17 -3.52
N GLU A 468 27.78 -9.30 -4.05
CA GLU A 468 28.08 -9.47 -5.48
C GLU A 468 26.80 -9.85 -6.24
N LEU A 469 26.60 -9.21 -7.40
CA LEU A 469 25.47 -9.49 -8.28
C LEU A 469 25.97 -10.18 -9.55
N SER A 470 25.23 -11.20 -10.00
CA SER A 470 25.46 -11.81 -11.31
C SER A 470 24.98 -10.82 -12.37
N GLY A 471 25.92 -10.10 -12.98
CA GLY A 471 25.64 -9.04 -13.96
C GLY A 471 25.05 -9.54 -15.26
#